data_AF-A0A2E7RMR3-F1
#
_entry.id   AF-A0A2E7RMR3-F1
#
_cell.length_a   1.000
_cell.length_b   1.000
_cell.length_c   1.000
_cell.angle_alpha   90.00
_cell.angle_beta   90.00
_cell.angle_gamma   90.00
#
_symmetry.space_group_name_H-M   'P 1'
#
loop_
_entity.id
_entity.type
_entity.pdbx_description
1 polymer ?
#
loop_
_entity_poly.entity_id
_entity_poly.type
_entity_poly.pdbx_seq_one_letter_code
_entity_poly.pdbx_strand_id
1 'polypeptide(L)'
;MDRFHDFAAKLRGPRAHASIARYLEWQRTVRSSLAQGKEAPIFPENLGPLSVNLDLTTACNFACDHCIDWDSLNSPVRYDMDSLRASLRALTNRGMQSIILIGGGSRPYTLSL
;
A
#
# COMPACT_ATOMS: atom_id res chain seq x y z
N MET A 1 3.20 -21.36 -12.95
CA MET A 1 2.82 -20.39 -11.90
C MET A 1 2.09 -19.24 -12.59
N ASP A 2 0.89 -18.92 -12.13
CA ASP A 2 0.06 -17.89 -12.74
C ASP A 2 0.76 -16.52 -12.68
N ARG A 3 0.81 -15.81 -13.81
CA ARG A 3 1.59 -14.58 -14.01
C ARG A 3 1.17 -13.45 -13.06
N PHE A 4 -0.05 -13.54 -12.52
CA PHE A 4 -0.62 -12.60 -11.55
C PHE A 4 -0.01 -12.68 -10.15
N HIS A 5 0.58 -13.81 -9.75
CA HIS A 5 1.14 -14.01 -8.40
C HIS A 5 2.68 -14.02 -8.36
N ASP A 6 3.35 -13.74 -9.47
CA ASP A 6 4.80 -13.62 -9.50
C ASP A 6 5.26 -12.24 -8.98
N PHE A 7 5.33 -12.12 -7.66
CA PHE A 7 5.81 -10.91 -6.98
C PHE A 7 7.27 -10.61 -7.28
N ALA A 8 8.09 -11.65 -7.50
CA ALA A 8 9.50 -11.46 -7.82
C ALA A 8 9.65 -10.77 -9.18
N ALA A 9 8.88 -11.19 -10.19
CA ALA A 9 8.83 -10.51 -11.49
C ALA A 9 8.32 -9.06 -11.36
N LYS A 10 7.28 -8.82 -10.54
CA LYS A 10 6.76 -7.47 -10.29
C LYS A 10 7.80 -6.54 -9.65
N LEU A 11 8.58 -7.04 -8.70
CA LEU A 11 9.62 -6.25 -8.01
C LEU A 11 10.88 -6.04 -8.85
N ARG A 12 11.21 -6.98 -9.75
CA ARG A 12 12.35 -6.86 -10.68
C ARG A 12 12.06 -5.99 -11.90
N GLY A 13 10.81 -5.58 -12.10
CA GLY A 13 10.47 -4.63 -13.16
C GLY A 13 11.25 -3.31 -13.01
N PRO A 14 11.66 -2.66 -14.11
CA PRO A 14 12.60 -1.53 -14.08
C PRO A 14 12.15 -0.36 -13.19
N ARG A 15 10.83 -0.09 -13.16
CA ARG A 15 10.23 0.98 -12.35
C ARG A 15 10.22 0.67 -10.85
N ALA A 16 9.92 -0.58 -10.48
CA ALA A 16 9.95 -1.04 -9.09
C ALA A 16 11.39 -1.12 -8.58
N HIS A 17 12.29 -1.73 -9.36
CA HIS A 17 13.70 -1.87 -9.03
C HIS A 17 14.38 -0.52 -8.74
N ALA A 18 14.21 0.49 -9.60
CA ALA A 18 14.78 1.81 -9.39
C ALA A 18 14.29 2.48 -8.09
N SER A 19 13.00 2.32 -7.76
CA SER A 19 12.41 2.86 -6.54
C SER A 19 12.95 2.15 -5.29
N ILE A 20 13.08 0.82 -5.34
CA ILE A 20 13.63 0.00 -4.25
C ILE A 20 15.11 0.34 -4.02
N ALA A 21 15.90 0.45 -5.09
CA ALA A 21 17.32 0.82 -4.99
C ALA A 21 17.50 2.18 -4.30
N ARG A 22 16.70 3.19 -4.69
CA ARG A 22 16.69 4.51 -4.06
C ARG A 22 16.30 4.44 -2.57
N TYR A 23 15.28 3.66 -2.24
CA TYR A 23 14.87 3.45 -0.84
C TYR A 23 15.99 2.81 0.00
N LEU A 24 16.63 1.76 -0.53
CA LEU A 24 17.69 1.03 0.15
C LEU A 24 18.92 1.92 0.37
N GLU A 25 19.26 2.77 -0.59
CA GLU A 25 20.36 3.71 -0.44
C GLU A 25 20.07 4.75 0.64
N TRP A 26 18.89 5.38 0.61
CA TRP A 26 18.47 6.29 1.68
C TRP A 26 18.51 5.61 3.06
N GLN A 27 18.01 4.37 3.16
CA GLN A 27 18.06 3.58 4.39
C GLN A 27 19.49 3.29 4.88
N ARG A 28 20.44 3.05 3.97
CA ARG A 28 21.87 2.90 4.33
C ARG A 28 22.42 4.21 4.88
N THR A 29 22.11 5.34 4.25
CA THR A 29 22.52 6.67 4.72
C THR A 29 21.95 6.96 6.11
N VAL A 30 20.67 6.70 6.35
CA VAL A 30 20.04 6.85 7.68
C VAL A 30 20.80 6.06 8.73
N ARG A 31 21.03 4.76 8.50
CA ARG A 31 21.76 3.91 9.46
C ARG A 31 23.19 4.41 9.71
N SER A 32 23.88 4.87 8.66
CA SER A 32 25.23 5.41 8.78
C SER A 32 25.28 6.72 9.57
N SER A 33 24.36 7.66 9.32
CA SER A 33 24.26 8.92 10.06
C SER A 33 24.00 8.69 11.54
N LEU A 34 23.02 7.83 11.86
CA LEU A 34 22.67 7.51 13.24
C LEU A 34 23.83 6.84 13.99
N ALA A 35 24.55 5.92 13.34
CA ALA A 35 25.74 5.28 13.93
C ALA A 35 26.88 6.28 14.22
N GLN A 36 26.92 7.41 13.53
CA GLN A 36 27.89 8.49 13.73
C GLN A 36 27.39 9.59 14.67
N GLY A 37 26.20 9.44 15.28
CA GLY A 37 25.57 10.46 16.10
C GLY A 37 25.13 11.71 15.33
N LYS A 38 24.97 11.60 14.01
CA LYS A 38 24.49 12.68 13.12
C LYS A 38 22.99 12.57 12.92
N GLU A 39 22.38 13.68 12.51
CA GLU A 39 20.97 13.72 12.12
C GLU A 39 20.71 12.84 10.89
N ALA A 40 19.57 12.15 10.88
CA ALA A 40 19.16 11.31 9.77
C ALA A 40 18.70 12.18 8.58
N PRO A 41 19.04 11.80 7.33
CA PRO A 41 18.52 12.51 6.16
C PRO A 41 17.00 12.39 6.07
N ILE A 42 16.35 13.47 5.62
CA ILE A 42 14.91 13.49 5.38
C ILE A 42 14.47 12.42 4.38
N PHE A 43 13.23 11.96 4.50
CA PHE A 43 12.66 10.99 3.56
C PHE A 43 12.52 11.62 2.16
N PRO A 44 12.92 10.94 1.07
CA PRO A 44 12.87 11.52 -0.27
C PRO A 44 11.43 11.81 -0.72
N GLU A 45 11.17 13.04 -1.17
CA GLU A 45 9.81 13.49 -1.55
C GLU A 45 9.19 12.68 -2.71
N ASN A 46 10.01 12.25 -3.66
CA ASN A 46 9.62 11.48 -4.84
C ASN A 46 9.77 9.97 -4.63
N LEU A 47 9.48 9.52 -3.41
CA LEU A 47 9.48 8.12 -3.03
C LEU A 47 8.18 7.84 -2.27
N GLY A 48 7.53 6.74 -2.62
CA GLY A 48 6.27 6.31 -2.03
C GLY A 48 6.19 4.79 -1.99
N PRO A 49 5.16 4.24 -1.32
CA PRO A 49 4.92 2.81 -1.33
C PRO A 49 4.68 2.33 -2.77
N LEU A 50 5.24 1.17 -3.13
CA LEU A 50 4.99 0.56 -4.45
C LEU A 50 3.57 0.03 -4.59
N SER A 51 3.06 -0.57 -3.51
CA SER A 51 1.72 -1.12 -3.41
C SER A 51 1.14 -0.84 -2.05
N VAL A 52 -0.17 -0.59 -2.01
CA VAL A 52 -0.94 -0.50 -0.76
C VAL A 52 -2.13 -1.44 -0.83
N ASN A 53 -2.48 -2.02 0.32
CA ASN A 53 -3.75 -2.70 0.51
C ASN A 53 -4.74 -1.69 1.07
N LEU A 54 -5.91 -1.58 0.45
CA LEU A 54 -6.92 -0.60 0.81
C LEU A 54 -8.25 -1.30 1.07
N ASP A 55 -8.67 -1.29 2.33
CA ASP A 55 -10.01 -1.68 2.74
C ASP A 55 -10.97 -0.53 2.43
N LEU A 56 -11.77 -0.64 1.37
CA LEU A 56 -12.76 0.39 1.05
C LEU A 56 -13.98 0.35 1.98
N THR A 57 -14.19 -0.79 2.63
CA THR A 57 -15.30 -1.02 3.52
C THR A 57 -14.88 -1.98 4.63
N THR A 58 -15.36 -1.72 5.83
CA THR A 58 -15.27 -2.62 6.97
C THR A 58 -16.43 -3.62 6.99
N ALA A 59 -17.46 -3.41 6.17
CA ALA A 59 -18.69 -4.22 6.21
C ALA A 59 -18.47 -5.60 5.60
N CYS A 60 -18.60 -6.66 6.40
CA CYS A 60 -18.46 -8.06 5.97
C CYS A 60 -19.65 -8.88 6.49
N ASN A 61 -20.22 -9.73 5.63
CA ASN A 61 -21.36 -10.60 5.96
C ASN A 61 -20.94 -12.03 6.37
N PHE A 62 -19.65 -12.30 6.51
CA PHE A 62 -19.11 -13.60 6.91
C PHE A 62 -18.42 -13.51 8.27
N ALA A 63 -18.68 -14.52 9.12
CA ALA A 63 -18.06 -14.69 10.42
C ALA A 63 -16.98 -15.77 10.37
N CYS A 64 -15.94 -15.55 9.57
CA CYS A 64 -14.83 -16.50 9.43
C CYS A 64 -14.03 -16.58 10.74
N ASP A 65 -13.81 -17.80 11.22
CA ASP A 65 -13.02 -18.13 12.42
C ASP A 65 -11.54 -17.73 12.33
N HIS A 66 -11.01 -17.60 11.12
CA HIS A 66 -9.64 -17.21 10.83
C HIS A 66 -9.52 -15.82 10.18
N CYS A 67 -10.52 -14.94 10.40
CA CYS A 67 -10.46 -13.58 9.86
C CYS A 67 -9.38 -12.76 10.59
N ILE A 68 -8.38 -12.29 9.84
CA ILE A 68 -7.35 -11.38 10.36
C ILE A 68 -7.91 -9.99 10.73
N ASP A 69 -9.01 -9.58 10.08
CA ASP A 69 -9.60 -8.25 10.25
C ASP A 69 -10.76 -8.23 11.26
N TRP A 70 -10.94 -9.29 12.06
CA TRP A 70 -12.10 -9.51 12.93
C TRP A 70 -12.46 -8.29 13.79
N ASP A 71 -11.47 -7.68 14.45
CA ASP A 71 -11.66 -6.52 15.33
C ASP A 71 -12.01 -5.23 14.58
N SER A 72 -11.75 -5.18 13.28
CA SER A 72 -12.02 -4.01 12.42
C SER A 72 -13.29 -4.17 11.58
N LEU A 73 -13.90 -5.35 11.56
CA LEU A 73 -15.12 -5.63 10.81
C LEU A 73 -16.31 -4.82 11.35
N ASN A 74 -17.14 -4.35 10.42
CA ASN A 74 -18.37 -3.60 10.67
C ASN A 74 -18.19 -2.36 11.56
N SER A 75 -16.95 -1.88 11.70
CA SER A 75 -16.64 -0.63 12.37
C SER A 75 -17.42 0.54 11.72
N PRO A 76 -17.90 1.51 12.51
CA PRO A 76 -18.61 2.68 12.00
C PRO A 76 -17.72 3.63 11.21
N VAL A 77 -16.40 3.37 11.15
CA VAL A 77 -15.46 4.15 10.35
C VAL A 77 -15.91 4.13 8.88
N ARG A 78 -16.02 5.33 8.31
CA ARG A 78 -16.31 5.57 6.90
C ARG A 78 -15.22 6.47 6.35
N TYR A 79 -14.74 6.14 5.16
CA TYR A 79 -13.79 7.00 4.47
C TYR A 79 -14.53 8.16 3.83
N ASP A 80 -14.01 9.36 4.04
CA ASP A 80 -14.33 10.47 3.15
C ASP A 80 -13.71 10.19 1.77
N MET A 81 -14.58 10.06 0.76
CA MET A 81 -14.16 9.64 -0.58
C MET A 81 -13.28 10.67 -1.26
N ASP A 82 -13.41 11.96 -0.93
CA ASP A 82 -12.59 13.00 -1.54
C ASP A 82 -11.19 13.05 -0.94
N SER A 83 -11.08 12.94 0.39
CA SER A 83 -9.80 12.75 1.08
C SER A 83 -9.09 11.47 0.63
N LEU A 84 -9.82 10.38 0.42
CA LEU A 84 -9.26 9.13 -0.10
C LEU A 84 -8.67 9.33 -1.51
N ARG A 85 -9.44 9.92 -2.43
CA ARG A 85 -8.97 10.19 -3.80
C ARG A 85 -7.76 11.13 -3.80
N ALA A 86 -7.76 12.15 -2.94
CA ALA A 86 -6.62 13.06 -2.79
C ALA A 86 -5.37 12.31 -2.31
N SER A 87 -5.52 11.42 -1.32
CA SER A 87 -4.42 10.59 -0.80
C SER A 87 -3.88 9.64 -1.88
N LEU A 88 -4.76 8.97 -2.64
CA LEU A 88 -4.33 8.10 -3.73
C LEU A 88 -3.58 8.87 -4.82
N ARG A 89 -4.05 10.07 -5.20
CA ARG A 89 -3.32 10.94 -6.14
C ARG A 89 -1.93 11.31 -5.63
N ALA A 90 -1.82 11.68 -4.34
CA ALA A 90 -0.53 11.99 -3.74
C ALA A 90 0.43 10.78 -3.77
N LEU A 91 -0.05 9.58 -3.46
CA LEU A 91 0.75 8.35 -3.51
C LEU A 91 1.17 7.98 -4.94
N THR A 92 0.26 8.11 -5.91
CA THR A 92 0.57 7.89 -7.33
C THR A 92 1.62 8.86 -7.84
N ASN A 93 1.53 10.14 -7.48
CA ASN A 93 2.52 11.16 -7.84
C ASN A 93 3.90 10.86 -7.23
N ARG A 94 3.96 10.16 -6.10
CA ARG A 94 5.19 9.71 -5.44
C ARG A 94 5.71 8.34 -5.92
N GLY A 95 5.06 7.75 -6.93
CA GLY A 95 5.55 6.54 -7.60
C GLY A 95 4.85 5.25 -7.21
N MET A 96 3.73 5.30 -6.48
CA MET A 96 2.88 4.12 -6.26
C MET A 96 2.41 3.51 -7.58
N GLN A 97 2.44 2.18 -7.66
CA GLN A 97 2.22 1.43 -8.91
C GLN A 97 0.96 0.56 -8.85
N SER A 98 0.58 0.08 -7.67
CA SER A 98 -0.60 -0.77 -7.51
C SER A 98 -1.37 -0.47 -6.23
N ILE A 99 -2.67 -0.74 -6.29
CA ILE A 99 -3.55 -0.76 -5.13
C ILE A 99 -4.23 -2.11 -5.15
N ILE A 100 -4.21 -2.82 -4.03
CA ILE A 100 -4.98 -4.03 -3.83
C ILE A 100 -6.20 -3.63 -3.01
N LEU A 101 -7.36 -3.62 -3.67
CA LEU A 101 -8.62 -3.39 -2.99
C LEU A 101 -8.99 -4.66 -2.23
N ILE A 102 -8.98 -4.52 -0.90
CA ILE A 102 -9.39 -5.53 0.07
C ILE A 102 -10.59 -4.99 0.86
N GLY A 103 -11.08 -5.78 1.81
CA GLY A 103 -12.17 -5.37 2.69
C GLY A 103 -13.53 -5.93 2.30
N GLY A 104 -14.31 -6.24 3.34
CA GLY A 104 -15.73 -6.48 3.28
C GLY A 104 -16.26 -7.83 2.78
N GLY A 105 -15.44 -8.89 2.78
CA GLY A 105 -15.90 -10.28 2.65
C GLY A 105 -16.72 -10.68 1.41
N SER A 106 -17.01 -9.77 0.48
CA SER A 106 -17.84 -10.05 -0.70
C SER A 106 -17.54 -9.06 -1.83
N ARG A 107 -17.40 -9.58 -3.05
CA ARG A 107 -17.63 -8.84 -4.30
C ARG A 107 -18.76 -9.55 -5.06
N PRO A 108 -19.51 -8.87 -5.95
CA PRO A 108 -19.70 -7.43 -6.13
C PRO A 108 -21.18 -7.02 -5.97
N TYR A 109 -21.46 -5.73 -5.79
CA TYR A 109 -22.70 -5.19 -6.35
C TYR A 109 -22.57 -5.25 -7.88
N THR A 110 -23.42 -6.05 -8.53
CA THR A 110 -23.61 -6.01 -9.97
C THR A 110 -24.17 -4.63 -10.33
N LEU A 111 -23.32 -3.73 -10.84
CA LEU A 111 -23.80 -2.59 -11.62
C LEU A 111 -24.11 -3.12 -13.02
N SER A 112 -25.35 -3.50 -13.25
CA SER A 112 -25.89 -3.64 -14.60
C SER A 112 -25.95 -2.24 -15.22
N LEU A 113 -25.25 -2.05 -16.34
CA LEU A 113 -25.48 -0.94 -17.26
C LEU A 113 -26.84 -1.09 -17.94
#